data_AF-A0A7I7SY77-F1
#
_entry.id   AF-A0A7I7SY77-F1
#
_cell.length_a   1.000
_cell.length_b   1.000
_cell.length_c   1.000
_cell.angle_alpha   90.00
_cell.angle_beta   90.00
_cell.angle_gamma   90.00
#
_symmetry.space_group_name_H-M   'P 1'
#
loop_
_entity.id
_entity.type
_entity.pdbx_description
1 polymer ?
#
loop_
_entity_poly.entity_id
_entity_poly.type
_entity_poly.pdbx_seq_one_letter_code
_entity_poly.pdbx_strand_id
1 'polypeptide(L)'
;MLLEEPYPASAGALTARAEPTYITHTAVPLSRRFPRKTTGQGFHPNDAAQARLFGELMQAEIEDLEDLIAVAERRWSNRLDAGWGAERTPEPVLRLRERLKEAQRLQKSLQARFGAY
;
A
#
# COMPACT_ATOMS: atom_id res chain seq x y z
N MET A 1 -27.40 -66.94 6.18
CA MET A 1 -27.23 -68.16 6.99
C MET A 1 -26.03 -68.91 6.45
N LEU A 2 -25.13 -69.30 7.36
CA LEU A 2 -24.15 -70.41 7.31
C LEU A 2 -23.05 -70.36 6.21
N LEU A 3 -21.78 -70.14 6.60
CA LEU A 3 -20.71 -71.15 6.83
C LEU A 3 -19.96 -71.40 5.50
N GLU A 4 -18.64 -71.23 5.38
CA GLU A 4 -17.49 -71.99 5.92
C GLU A 4 -16.23 -71.23 5.39
N GLU A 5 -15.24 -70.83 6.21
CA GLU A 5 -13.98 -71.56 6.54
C GLU A 5 -13.04 -71.81 5.32
N PRO A 6 -11.71 -72.03 5.46
CA PRO A 6 -10.68 -71.37 6.30
C PRO A 6 -9.33 -71.11 5.55
N TYR A 7 -8.36 -70.55 6.31
CA TYR A 7 -6.88 -70.45 6.13
C TYR A 7 -6.15 -71.65 5.43
N PRO A 8 -4.80 -71.67 5.21
CA PRO A 8 -3.73 -70.64 5.31
C PRO A 8 -2.75 -70.62 4.09
N ALA A 9 -1.96 -69.55 3.94
CA ALA A 9 -0.62 -69.68 3.36
C ALA A 9 0.31 -68.61 3.93
N SER A 10 1.12 -69.04 4.89
CA SER A 10 2.30 -68.37 5.41
C SER A 10 3.31 -68.09 4.29
N ALA A 11 3.87 -66.88 4.26
CA ALA A 11 5.29 -66.65 4.53
C ALA A 11 5.75 -65.30 3.95
N GLY A 12 6.27 -64.47 4.86
CA GLY A 12 7.44 -63.64 4.59
C GLY A 12 7.23 -62.44 3.67
N ALA A 13 7.12 -61.26 4.26
CA ALA A 13 8.15 -60.25 4.07
C ALA A 13 7.92 -59.10 5.05
N LEU A 14 9.02 -58.68 5.67
CA LEU A 14 9.10 -57.57 6.58
C LEU A 14 8.53 -56.29 5.94
N THR A 15 7.49 -55.72 6.52
CA THR A 15 7.26 -54.28 6.42
C THR A 15 7.43 -53.68 7.80
N ALA A 16 8.59 -53.05 7.97
CA ALA A 16 8.99 -52.36 9.18
C ALA A 16 7.87 -51.45 9.69
N ARG A 17 7.43 -51.72 10.92
CA ARG A 17 6.60 -50.82 11.71
C ARG A 17 7.44 -49.57 11.98
N ALA A 18 7.21 -48.53 11.19
CA ALA A 18 7.75 -47.20 11.47
C ALA A 18 7.02 -46.65 12.70
N GLU A 19 7.68 -46.71 13.85
CA GLU A 19 7.28 -45.95 15.03
C GLU A 19 7.25 -44.45 14.66
N PRO A 20 6.18 -43.71 15.00
CA PRO A 20 6.14 -42.27 14.80
C PRO A 20 7.13 -41.65 15.78
N THR A 21 8.31 -41.29 15.28
CA THR A 21 9.27 -40.50 16.05
C THR A 21 8.66 -39.11 16.20
N TYR A 22 8.05 -38.85 17.36
CA TYR A 22 7.63 -37.49 17.71
C TYR A 22 8.89 -36.63 17.80
N ILE A 23 9.14 -35.86 16.74
CA ILE A 23 10.17 -34.83 16.76
C ILE A 23 9.61 -33.72 17.66
N THR A 24 10.06 -33.70 18.90
CA THR A 24 9.88 -32.55 19.79
C THR A 24 10.60 -31.36 19.16
N HIS A 25 9.87 -30.52 18.41
CA HIS A 25 10.38 -29.24 17.94
C HIS A 25 10.60 -28.36 19.18
N THR A 26 11.83 -28.32 19.67
CA THR A 26 12.27 -27.28 20.58
C THR A 26 12.16 -25.95 19.81
N ALA A 27 11.22 -25.12 20.22
CA ALA A 27 11.04 -23.80 19.62
C ALA A 27 12.32 -22.99 19.84
N VAL A 28 13.12 -22.85 18.80
CA VAL A 28 14.29 -21.97 18.81
C VAL A 28 13.76 -20.53 18.96
N PRO A 29 14.15 -19.78 20.00
CA PRO A 29 13.72 -18.40 20.11
C PRO A 29 14.33 -17.62 18.93
N LEU A 30 13.47 -17.16 18.01
CA LEU A 30 13.82 -16.21 16.95
C LEU A 30 14.08 -14.81 17.55
N SER A 31 15.03 -14.71 18.48
CA SER A 31 15.55 -13.43 18.96
C SER A 31 16.78 -13.02 18.15
N ARG A 32 16.65 -12.99 16.82
CA ARG A 32 17.51 -12.09 16.02
C ARG A 32 16.88 -10.70 16.10
N ARG A 33 17.21 -9.96 17.16
CA ARG A 33 17.08 -8.50 17.11
C ARG A 33 18.01 -8.02 16.01
N PHE A 34 17.45 -7.79 14.84
CA PHE A 34 18.15 -7.05 13.79
C PHE A 34 18.54 -5.69 14.38
N PRO A 35 19.79 -5.22 14.18
CA PRO A 35 20.14 -3.87 14.58
C PRO A 35 19.17 -2.92 13.88
N ARG A 36 18.38 -2.17 14.66
CA ARG A 36 17.68 -1.01 14.11
C ARG A 36 18.77 -0.08 13.61
N LYS A 37 18.86 0.10 12.29
CA LYS A 37 19.72 1.12 11.69
C LYS A 37 19.39 2.44 12.39
N THR A 38 20.39 2.96 13.08
CA THR A 38 20.34 4.26 13.71
C THR A 38 20.11 5.32 12.63
N THR A 39 19.33 6.33 12.97
CA THR A 39 18.88 7.45 12.16
C THR A 39 20.05 8.31 11.67
N GLY A 40 20.82 7.80 10.71
CA GLY A 40 21.98 8.48 10.13
C GLY A 40 22.40 7.94 8.76
N GLN A 41 21.61 7.04 8.16
CA GLN A 41 21.91 6.57 6.80
C GLN A 41 21.26 7.55 5.82
N GLY A 42 22.10 8.30 5.10
CA GLY A 42 21.65 9.12 3.97
C GLY A 42 20.81 8.28 3.00
N PHE A 43 19.90 8.95 2.29
CA PHE A 43 19.02 8.30 1.32
C PHE A 43 19.81 7.50 0.30
N HIS A 44 19.27 6.34 -0.09
CA HIS A 44 19.86 5.61 -1.21
C HIS A 44 19.71 6.49 -2.48
N PRO A 45 20.69 6.55 -3.40
CA PRO A 45 20.58 7.37 -4.61
C PRO A 45 19.30 7.11 -5.42
N ASN A 46 18.80 5.87 -5.38
CA ASN A 46 17.50 5.51 -5.97
C ASN A 46 16.32 6.22 -5.29
N ASP A 47 16.33 6.39 -3.97
CA ASP A 47 15.25 7.08 -3.24
C ASP A 47 15.18 8.55 -3.67
N ALA A 48 16.35 9.18 -3.87
CA ALA A 48 16.44 10.54 -4.38
C ALA A 48 15.95 10.66 -5.84
N ALA A 49 16.30 9.70 -6.70
CA ALA A 49 15.81 9.66 -8.08
C ALA A 49 14.28 9.46 -8.13
N GLN A 50 13.76 8.55 -7.32
CA GLN A 50 12.32 8.34 -7.18
C GLN A 50 11.61 9.58 -6.63
N ALA A 51 12.18 10.25 -5.63
CA ALA A 51 11.61 11.47 -5.07
C ALA A 51 11.51 12.60 -6.10
N ARG A 52 12.48 12.71 -7.02
CA ARG A 52 12.42 13.68 -8.14
C ARG A 52 11.26 13.37 -9.08
N LEU A 53 11.14 12.12 -9.52
CA LEU A 53 10.03 11.69 -10.38
C LEU A 53 8.67 11.91 -9.70
N PHE A 54 8.53 11.56 -8.42
CA PHE A 54 7.31 11.85 -7.67
C PHE A 54 7.06 13.35 -7.54
N GLY A 55 8.11 14.18 -7.41
CA GLY A 55 8.00 15.62 -7.39
C GLY A 55 7.44 16.20 -8.69
N GLU A 56 7.89 15.69 -9.84
CA GLU A 56 7.38 16.06 -11.17
C GLU A 56 5.90 15.66 -11.32
N LEU A 57 5.54 14.44 -10.92
CA LEU A 57 4.15 13.97 -10.96
C LEU A 57 3.23 14.78 -10.04
N MET A 58 3.71 15.17 -8.84
CA MET A 58 2.94 16.02 -7.93
C MET A 58 2.77 17.43 -8.47
N GLN A 59 3.76 17.96 -9.19
CA GLN A 59 3.64 19.27 -9.84
C GLN A 59 2.58 19.23 -10.94
N ALA A 60 2.59 18.20 -11.78
CA ALA A 60 1.56 18.02 -12.82
C ALA A 60 0.15 17.87 -12.21
N GLU A 61 0.00 17.07 -11.15
CA GLU A 61 -1.30 16.93 -10.45
C GLU A 61 -1.77 18.27 -9.84
N ILE A 62 -0.86 19.11 -9.35
CA ILE A 62 -1.20 20.44 -8.83
C ILE A 62 -1.74 21.33 -9.96
N GLU A 63 -1.06 21.35 -11.10
CA GLU A 63 -1.49 22.10 -12.29
C GLU A 63 -2.87 21.64 -12.78
N ASP A 64 -3.07 20.33 -12.89
CA ASP A 64 -4.37 19.74 -13.29
C ASP A 64 -5.49 20.12 -12.29
N LEU A 65 -5.21 20.10 -10.99
CA LEU A 65 -6.18 20.49 -9.97
C LEU A 65 -6.52 21.98 -10.03
N GLU A 66 -5.54 22.85 -10.28
CA GLU A 66 -5.76 24.28 -10.45
C GLU A 66 -6.66 24.57 -11.66
N ASP A 67 -6.41 23.90 -12.79
CA ASP A 67 -7.25 24.00 -13.99
C ASP A 67 -8.68 23.51 -13.75
N LEU A 68 -8.84 22.36 -13.09
CA LEU A 68 -10.16 21.83 -12.74
C LEU A 68 -10.94 22.76 -11.81
N ILE A 69 -10.26 23.40 -10.86
CA ILE A 69 -10.87 24.40 -9.97
C ILE A 69 -11.32 25.60 -10.80
N ALA A 70 -10.47 26.15 -11.67
CA ALA A 70 -10.80 27.31 -12.50
C ALA A 70 -12.02 27.04 -13.40
N VAL A 71 -12.07 25.86 -14.04
CA VAL A 71 -13.22 25.45 -14.86
C VAL A 71 -14.50 25.32 -14.02
N ALA A 72 -14.41 24.70 -12.84
CA ALA A 72 -15.56 24.50 -11.97
C ALA A 72 -16.11 25.83 -11.40
N GLU A 73 -15.22 26.74 -11.01
CA GLU A 73 -15.56 28.07 -10.52
C GLU A 73 -16.20 28.92 -11.61
N ARG A 74 -15.62 28.93 -12.82
CA ARG A 74 -16.22 29.62 -13.98
C ARG A 74 -17.62 29.10 -14.29
N ARG A 75 -17.79 27.78 -14.28
CA ARG A 75 -19.10 27.15 -14.52
C ARG A 75 -20.12 27.53 -13.44
N TRP A 76 -19.68 27.64 -12.19
CA TRP A 76 -20.54 28.07 -11.10
C TRP A 76 -20.91 29.55 -11.21
N SER A 77 -19.95 30.44 -11.47
CA SER A 77 -20.20 31.87 -11.71
C SER A 77 -21.23 32.07 -12.83
N ASN A 78 -21.03 31.42 -13.98
CA ASN A 78 -21.95 31.52 -15.10
C ASN A 78 -23.39 31.08 -14.75
N ARG A 79 -23.54 30.10 -13.83
CA ARG A 79 -24.87 29.69 -13.37
C ARG A 79 -25.49 30.77 -12.48
N LEU A 80 -24.72 31.32 -11.54
CA LEU A 80 -25.18 32.43 -10.69
C LEU A 80 -25.62 33.64 -11.51
N ASP A 81 -24.82 34.04 -12.51
CA ASP A 81 -25.12 35.15 -13.40
C ASP A 81 -26.41 34.92 -14.21
N ALA A 82 -26.70 33.66 -14.54
CA ALA A 82 -27.92 33.27 -15.22
C ALA A 82 -29.13 33.12 -14.28
N GLY A 83 -28.98 33.41 -12.98
CA GLY A 83 -30.01 33.27 -11.95
C GLY A 83 -30.26 31.82 -11.50
N TRP A 84 -29.36 30.90 -11.84
CA TRP A 84 -29.45 29.49 -11.49
C TRP A 84 -28.40 29.09 -10.45
N GLY A 85 -28.81 28.37 -9.41
CA GLY A 85 -27.88 27.78 -8.43
C GLY A 85 -27.74 28.56 -7.13
N ALA A 86 -26.97 27.99 -6.19
CA ALA A 86 -26.83 28.52 -4.84
C ALA A 86 -25.63 29.48 -4.75
N GLU A 87 -25.80 30.57 -3.97
CA GLU A 87 -24.74 31.54 -3.64
C GLU A 87 -23.55 30.93 -2.89
N ARG A 88 -23.77 29.80 -2.21
CA ARG A 88 -22.71 29.06 -1.53
C ARG A 88 -21.86 28.29 -2.54
N THR A 89 -20.54 28.32 -2.33
CA THR A 89 -19.58 27.50 -3.08
C THR A 89 -20.02 26.03 -3.17
N PRO A 90 -20.14 25.47 -4.38
CA PRO A 90 -20.55 24.09 -4.57
C PRO A 90 -19.54 23.12 -3.97
N GLU A 91 -20.06 22.04 -3.38
CA GLU A 91 -19.26 20.96 -2.79
C GLU A 91 -18.15 20.41 -3.71
N PRO A 92 -18.36 20.24 -5.03
CA PRO A 92 -17.28 19.83 -5.93
C PRO A 92 -16.07 20.78 -5.94
N VAL A 93 -16.29 22.10 -5.89
CA VAL A 93 -15.20 23.10 -5.86
C VAL A 93 -14.45 23.00 -4.53
N LEU A 94 -15.18 22.84 -3.42
CA LEU A 94 -14.57 22.67 -2.10
C LEU A 94 -13.69 21.41 -2.05
N ARG A 95 -14.18 20.29 -2.59
CA ARG A 95 -13.40 19.04 -2.64
C ARG A 95 -12.15 19.14 -3.51
N LEU A 96 -12.22 19.83 -4.65
CA LEU A 96 -11.04 20.08 -5.48
C LEU A 96 -10.00 20.93 -4.73
N ARG A 97 -10.43 22.00 -4.05
CA ARG A 97 -9.55 22.85 -3.24
C ARG A 97 -8.88 22.07 -2.09
N GLU A 98 -9.60 21.17 -1.44
CA GLU A 98 -9.01 20.31 -0.40
C GLU A 98 -7.98 19.33 -0.98
N ARG A 99 -8.24 18.75 -2.16
CA ARG A 99 -7.26 17.91 -2.86
C ARG A 99 -6.00 18.70 -3.25
N LEU A 100 -6.16 19.92 -3.75
CA LEU A 100 -5.03 20.79 -4.08
C LEU A 100 -4.15 21.06 -2.85
N LYS A 101 -4.76 21.39 -1.70
CA LYS A 101 -4.03 21.58 -0.45
C LYS A 101 -3.26 20.34 -0.03
N GLU A 102 -3.87 19.16 -0.18
CA GLU A 102 -3.23 17.89 0.14
C GLU A 102 -2.03 17.61 -0.77
N ALA A 103 -2.18 17.78 -2.09
CA ALA A 103 -1.09 17.60 -3.05
C ALA A 103 0.08 18.54 -2.75
N GLN A 104 -0.20 19.82 -2.49
CA GLN A 104 0.82 20.81 -2.08
C GLN A 104 1.51 20.42 -0.76
N ARG A 105 0.77 19.87 0.21
CA ARG A 105 1.35 19.39 1.48
C ARG A 105 2.29 18.20 1.27
N LEU A 106 1.90 17.26 0.42
CA LEU A 106 2.71 16.10 0.06
C LEU A 106 3.98 16.52 -0.68
N GLN A 107 3.86 17.43 -1.65
CA GLN A 107 5.00 17.98 -2.39
C GLN A 107 5.99 18.68 -1.44
N LYS A 108 5.51 19.53 -0.54
CA LYS A 108 6.35 20.18 0.49
C LYS A 108 7.05 19.17 1.39
N SER A 109 6.34 18.11 1.79
CA SER A 109 6.91 17.04 2.61
C SER A 109 7.99 16.25 1.88
N LEU A 110 7.80 16.02 0.58
CA LEU A 110 8.77 15.35 -0.29
C LEU A 110 10.02 16.22 -0.47
N GLN A 111 9.86 17.51 -0.75
CA GLN A 111 10.95 18.48 -0.85
C GLN A 111 11.69 18.67 0.48
N ALA A 112 10.99 18.71 1.61
CA ALA A 112 11.65 18.82 2.92
C ALA A 112 12.55 17.61 3.23
N ARG A 113 12.21 16.43 2.70
CA ARG A 113 12.98 15.20 2.90
C ARG A 113 14.11 15.03 1.88
N PHE A 114 13.90 15.43 0.62
CA PHE A 114 14.80 15.11 -0.49
C PHE A 114 15.33 16.33 -1.27
N GLY A 115 14.89 17.54 -0.96
CA GLY A 115 15.10 18.78 -1.73
C GLY A 115 16.40 19.54 -1.43
N ALA A 116 17.39 18.88 -0.79
CA ALA A 116 18.74 19.41 -0.66
C ALA A 116 19.63 18.76 -1.73
N TYR A 117 19.62 19.32 -2.94
CA TYR A 117 20.63 19.06 -3.97
C TYR A 117 20.97 20.35 -4.69
#